data_AF-A0A966YBN8-F1
#
_entry.id   AF-A0A966YBN8-F1
#
_cell.length_a   1.000
_cell.length_b   1.000
_cell.length_c   1.000
_cell.angle_alpha   90.00
_cell.angle_beta   90.00
_cell.angle_gamma   90.00
#
_symmetry.space_group_name_H-M   'P 1'
#
loop_
_entity.id
_entity.type
_entity.pdbx_description
1 polymer ?
#
loop_
_entity_poly.entity_id
_entity_poly.type
_entity_poly.pdbx_seq_one_letter_code
_entity_poly.pdbx_strand_id
1 'polypeptide(L)'
;VSIACSHITVRNLTVKHAGNDGFNIHGDRRGVRLERVRAIANADEGISAHETTEMEVVEAEVAGNGSSAGGVADVNQSVTSYRDCYVHDNAAAGFFFSGRRHTVADTVIANQTRPIAIQNGTEVVQKGIDNR
;
A
#
# COMPACT_ATOMS: atom_id res chain seq x y z
N VAL A 1 0.16 -4.85 -11.61
CA VAL A 1 -0.57 -6.15 -11.54
C VAL A 1 -1.98 -5.87 -11.09
N SER A 2 -2.99 -6.25 -11.88
CA SER A 2 -4.39 -6.10 -11.45
C SER A 2 -4.87 -7.38 -10.77
N ILE A 3 -5.46 -7.26 -9.58
CA ILE A 3 -6.05 -8.39 -8.86
C ILE A 3 -7.57 -8.22 -8.85
N ALA A 4 -8.27 -9.14 -9.52
CA ALA A 4 -9.73 -9.09 -9.72
C ALA A 4 -10.47 -10.28 -9.09
N CYS A 5 -9.90 -10.89 -8.05
CA CYS A 5 -10.48 -12.04 -7.34
C CYS A 5 -10.29 -11.91 -5.81
N SER A 6 -11.03 -12.73 -5.07
CA SER A 6 -10.96 -12.87 -3.61
C SER A 6 -10.17 -14.13 -3.23
N HIS A 7 -9.70 -14.20 -1.98
CA HIS A 7 -9.02 -15.36 -1.40
C HIS A 7 -7.77 -15.78 -2.17
N ILE A 8 -6.93 -14.79 -2.51
CA ILE A 8 -5.70 -14.99 -3.24
C ILE A 8 -4.50 -14.52 -2.41
N THR A 9 -3.42 -15.29 -2.45
CA THR A 9 -2.10 -14.87 -1.96
C THR A 9 -1.15 -14.70 -3.13
N VAL A 10 -0.60 -13.50 -3.29
CA VAL A 10 0.52 -13.22 -4.18
C VAL A 10 1.77 -13.11 -3.32
N ARG A 11 2.78 -13.92 -3.63
CA ARG A 11 4.01 -13.98 -2.83
C ARG A 11 5.28 -13.97 -3.65
N ASN A 12 6.34 -13.37 -3.11
CA ASN A 12 7.68 -13.34 -3.71
C ASN A 12 7.71 -12.75 -5.13
N LEU A 13 6.80 -11.82 -5.43
CA LEU A 13 6.71 -11.17 -6.74
C LEU A 13 7.30 -9.76 -6.69
N THR A 14 8.16 -9.45 -7.65
CA THR A 14 8.65 -8.09 -7.88
C THR A 14 7.97 -7.50 -9.12
N VAL A 15 7.27 -6.38 -8.95
CA VAL A 15 6.63 -5.62 -10.03
C VAL A 15 7.37 -4.31 -10.20
N LYS A 16 7.79 -4.03 -11.44
CA LYS A 16 8.50 -2.80 -11.79
C LYS A 16 7.99 -2.20 -13.08
N HIS A 17 8.09 -0.88 -13.17
CA HIS A 17 7.84 -0.12 -14.40
C HIS A 17 6.45 -0.36 -15.01
N ALA A 18 5.46 -0.67 -14.15
CA ALA A 18 4.07 -0.66 -14.58
C ALA A 18 3.68 0.78 -14.94
N GLY A 19 2.88 0.94 -15.99
CA GLY A 19 2.34 2.24 -16.41
C GLY A 19 1.19 2.76 -15.52
N ASN A 20 0.85 2.03 -14.47
CA ASN A 20 -0.10 2.32 -13.40
C ASN A 20 0.49 1.63 -12.14
N ASP A 21 -0.31 1.20 -11.17
CA ASP A 21 0.23 0.67 -9.93
C ASP A 21 0.95 -0.68 -10.08
N GLY A 22 1.91 -0.90 -9.18
CA GLY A 22 2.56 -2.20 -9.01
C GLY A 22 1.55 -3.31 -8.67
N PHE A 23 0.68 -3.08 -7.70
CA PHE A 23 -0.44 -3.94 -7.32
C PHE A 23 -1.70 -3.08 -7.19
N ASN A 24 -2.64 -3.25 -8.12
CA ASN A 24 -3.87 -2.48 -8.18
C ASN A 24 -5.07 -3.42 -7.93
N ILE A 25 -5.81 -3.18 -6.83
CA ILE A 25 -6.94 -4.01 -6.40
C ILE A 25 -8.22 -3.17 -6.37
N HIS A 26 -9.22 -3.62 -7.15
CA HIS A 26 -10.52 -2.97 -7.28
C HIS A 26 -11.71 -3.91 -6.99
N GLY A 27 -12.79 -3.29 -6.51
CA GLY A 27 -14.11 -3.85 -6.29
C GLY A 27 -14.30 -4.41 -4.90
N ASP A 28 -15.20 -5.39 -4.80
CA ASP A 28 -15.45 -6.11 -3.56
C ASP A 28 -14.56 -7.36 -3.49
N ARG A 29 -13.32 -7.18 -3.04
CA ARG A 29 -12.31 -8.23 -2.91
C ARG A 29 -12.00 -8.50 -1.45
N ARG A 30 -12.05 -9.76 -1.03
CA ARG A 30 -11.84 -10.17 0.37
C ARG A 30 -10.73 -11.20 0.45
N GLY A 31 -9.97 -11.20 1.54
CA GLY A 31 -8.89 -12.16 1.74
C GLY A 31 -7.78 -12.08 0.69
N VAL A 32 -7.48 -10.87 0.21
CA VAL A 32 -6.29 -10.63 -0.63
C VAL A 32 -5.07 -10.53 0.29
N ARG A 33 -4.02 -11.28 -0.02
CA ARG A 33 -2.75 -11.23 0.72
C ARG A 33 -1.59 -10.99 -0.21
N LEU A 34 -0.79 -9.96 0.06
CA LEU A 34 0.48 -9.69 -0.59
C LEU A 34 1.61 -10.00 0.41
N GLU A 35 2.46 -10.99 0.11
CA GLU A 35 3.50 -11.44 1.03
C GLU A 35 4.89 -11.42 0.39
N ARG A 36 5.86 -10.74 0.99
CA ARG A 36 7.22 -10.63 0.45
C ARG A 36 7.24 -10.12 -0.99
N VAL A 37 6.36 -9.17 -1.29
CA VAL A 37 6.28 -8.55 -2.62
C VAL A 37 7.11 -7.28 -2.69
N ARG A 38 7.52 -6.89 -3.90
CA ARG A 38 8.23 -5.63 -4.14
C ARG A 38 7.53 -4.86 -5.24
N ALA A 39 7.15 -3.62 -4.97
CA ALA A 39 6.57 -2.71 -5.95
C ALA A 39 7.53 -1.53 -6.14
N ILE A 40 8.27 -1.54 -7.26
CA ILE A 40 9.42 -0.64 -7.46
C ILE A 40 9.29 0.16 -8.75
N ALA A 41 9.37 1.49 -8.67
CA ALA A 41 9.42 2.36 -9.84
C ALA A 41 8.25 2.17 -10.82
N ASN A 42 7.03 2.09 -10.27
CA ASN A 42 5.78 2.12 -11.05
C ASN A 42 5.31 3.56 -11.24
N ALA A 43 4.54 3.82 -12.30
CA ALA A 43 4.17 5.18 -12.70
C ALA A 43 3.23 5.86 -11.67
N ASP A 44 2.29 5.12 -11.10
CA ASP A 44 1.41 5.58 -10.02
C ASP A 44 1.86 4.97 -8.69
N GLU A 45 1.00 4.29 -7.93
CA GLU A 45 1.38 3.73 -6.64
C GLU A 45 2.18 2.42 -6.78
N GLY A 46 2.87 2.04 -5.71
CA GLY A 46 3.36 0.67 -5.60
C GLY A 46 2.23 -0.31 -5.33
N ILE A 47 1.34 0.03 -4.39
CA ILE A 47 0.20 -0.78 -3.97
C ILE A 47 -1.01 0.13 -3.74
N SER A 48 -2.18 -0.25 -4.26
CA SER A 48 -3.42 0.47 -4.03
C SER A 48 -4.61 -0.49 -3.81
N ALA A 49 -5.46 -0.14 -2.85
CA ALA A 49 -6.73 -0.81 -2.59
C ALA A 49 -7.91 0.16 -2.70
N HIS A 50 -8.86 -0.18 -3.55
CA HIS A 50 -10.02 0.66 -3.88
C HIS A 50 -11.34 0.02 -3.42
N GLU A 51 -12.40 0.83 -3.46
CA GLU A 51 -13.78 0.48 -3.13
C GLU A 51 -13.95 -0.21 -1.77
N THR A 52 -14.27 -1.50 -1.71
CA THR A 52 -14.53 -2.24 -0.46
C THR A 52 -13.52 -3.36 -0.22
N THR A 53 -12.36 -3.27 -0.87
CA THR A 53 -11.27 -4.25 -0.77
C THR A 53 -10.80 -4.46 0.66
N GLU A 54 -10.59 -5.73 1.03
CA GLU A 54 -9.88 -6.15 2.24
C GLU A 54 -8.56 -6.83 1.87
N MET A 55 -7.45 -6.27 2.36
CA MET A 55 -6.11 -6.73 1.99
C MET A 55 -5.14 -6.74 3.18
N GLU A 56 -4.34 -7.79 3.27
CA GLU A 56 -3.17 -7.85 4.17
C GLU A 56 -1.88 -7.82 3.33
N VAL A 57 -0.95 -6.97 3.73
CA VAL A 57 0.37 -6.82 3.13
C VAL A 57 1.42 -7.10 4.20
N VAL A 58 2.32 -8.04 3.92
CA VAL A 58 3.33 -8.50 4.88
C VAL A 58 4.69 -8.57 4.21
N GLU A 59 5.72 -8.02 4.86
CA GLU A 59 7.10 -8.07 4.38
C GLU A 59 7.29 -7.45 2.98
N ALA A 60 6.51 -6.41 2.65
CA ALA A 60 6.57 -5.78 1.34
C ALA A 60 7.60 -4.65 1.27
N GLU A 61 8.19 -4.44 0.09
CA GLU A 61 8.97 -3.24 -0.24
C GLU A 61 8.22 -2.39 -1.26
N VAL A 62 8.04 -1.11 -0.95
CA VAL A 62 7.33 -0.14 -1.80
C VAL A 62 8.23 1.07 -2.03
N ALA A 63 8.83 1.16 -3.22
CA ALA A 63 9.86 2.16 -3.47
C ALA A 63 9.88 2.81 -4.86
N GLY A 64 10.21 4.09 -4.92
CA GLY A 64 10.38 4.80 -6.19
C GLY A 64 9.09 4.96 -7.01
N ASN A 65 7.92 4.69 -6.42
CA ASN A 65 6.63 4.84 -7.10
C ASN A 65 6.13 6.28 -6.93
N GLY A 66 5.22 6.74 -7.78
CA GLY A 66 4.62 8.03 -7.50
C GLY A 66 3.65 8.62 -8.51
N SER A 67 2.39 8.64 -8.10
CA SER A 67 1.45 9.71 -8.42
C SER A 67 1.50 10.83 -7.35
N SER A 68 0.50 11.70 -7.31
CA SER A 68 0.28 12.65 -6.22
C SER A 68 -0.04 12.02 -4.84
N ALA A 69 -0.44 10.74 -4.80
CA ALA A 69 -0.69 10.01 -3.55
C ALA A 69 0.61 9.41 -2.98
N GLY A 70 1.45 8.80 -3.83
CA GLY A 70 2.81 8.39 -3.49
C GLY A 70 3.03 6.87 -3.59
N GLY A 71 3.51 6.25 -2.50
CA GLY A 71 3.90 4.84 -2.48
C GLY A 71 2.73 3.89 -2.35
N VAL A 72 1.86 4.13 -1.37
CA VAL A 72 0.63 3.38 -1.14
C VAL A 72 -0.56 4.32 -1.16
N ALA A 73 -1.65 3.95 -1.84
CA ALA A 73 -2.92 4.67 -1.78
C ALA A 73 -4.08 3.71 -1.55
N ASP A 74 -4.56 3.66 -0.30
CA ASP A 74 -5.76 2.89 0.03
C ASP A 74 -6.91 3.86 0.32
N VAL A 75 -8.02 3.64 -0.38
CA VAL A 75 -9.07 4.65 -0.51
C VAL A 75 -10.49 4.06 -0.37
N ASN A 76 -11.49 4.94 -0.42
CA ASN A 76 -12.92 4.62 -0.37
C ASN A 76 -13.42 3.99 0.95
N GLN A 77 -13.72 2.70 0.94
CA GLN A 77 -14.20 1.91 2.09
C GLN A 77 -13.33 0.67 2.28
N SER A 78 -12.12 0.69 1.72
CA SER A 78 -11.15 -0.40 1.86
C SER A 78 -10.70 -0.54 3.31
N VAL A 79 -10.32 -1.77 3.66
CA VAL A 79 -9.77 -2.11 4.96
C VAL A 79 -8.46 -2.84 4.75
N THR A 80 -7.35 -2.22 5.13
CA THR A 80 -6.01 -2.77 4.83
C THR A 80 -5.12 -2.85 6.05
N SER A 81 -4.16 -3.77 6.00
CA SER A 81 -3.10 -3.86 7.01
C SER A 81 -1.75 -4.08 6.36
N TYR A 82 -0.74 -3.37 6.86
CA TYR A 82 0.65 -3.48 6.46
C TYR A 82 1.47 -3.86 7.68
N ARG A 83 2.32 -4.88 7.55
CA ARG A 83 3.18 -5.35 8.64
C ARG A 83 4.57 -5.72 8.12
N ASP A 84 5.61 -5.37 8.87
CA ASP A 84 7.00 -5.70 8.54
C ASP A 84 7.44 -5.16 7.17
N CYS A 85 6.88 -4.02 6.73
CA CYS A 85 7.13 -3.45 5.41
C CYS A 85 8.29 -2.46 5.41
N TYR A 86 8.83 -2.18 4.22
CA TYR A 86 9.78 -1.10 3.97
C TYR A 86 9.27 -0.18 2.84
N VAL A 87 8.96 1.07 3.18
CA VAL A 87 8.35 2.03 2.25
C VAL A 87 9.24 3.26 2.12
N HIS A 88 9.80 3.50 0.92
CA HIS A 88 10.85 4.51 0.79
C HIS A 88 10.92 5.16 -0.59
N ASP A 89 11.48 6.37 -0.68
CA ASP A 89 11.76 7.06 -1.94
C ASP A 89 10.53 7.20 -2.87
N ASN A 90 9.31 7.42 -2.35
CA ASN A 90 8.11 7.56 -3.20
C ASN A 90 7.85 9.05 -3.46
N ALA A 91 7.22 9.39 -4.58
CA ALA A 91 7.16 10.79 -5.05
C ALA A 91 6.38 11.73 -4.11
N ALA A 92 5.45 11.19 -3.30
CA ALA A 92 4.63 11.96 -2.38
C ALA A 92 4.65 11.33 -0.96
N ALA A 93 3.52 10.76 -0.52
CA ALA A 93 3.49 10.11 0.79
C ALA A 93 4.05 8.68 0.73
N GLY A 94 4.59 8.18 1.84
CA GLY A 94 4.84 6.74 1.99
C GLY A 94 3.53 5.96 1.94
N PHE A 95 2.59 6.36 2.81
CA PHE A 95 1.21 5.91 2.79
C PHE A 95 0.24 7.06 2.63
N PHE A 96 -0.74 6.92 1.74
CA PHE A 96 -1.90 7.78 1.63
C PHE A 96 -3.14 6.95 1.98
N PHE A 97 -3.83 7.34 3.05
CA PHE A 97 -5.01 6.66 3.54
C PHE A 97 -6.23 7.57 3.51
N SER A 98 -7.30 7.07 2.91
CA SER A 98 -8.61 7.68 2.97
C SER A 98 -9.68 6.62 3.14
N GLY A 99 -10.78 6.95 3.79
CA GLY A 99 -11.93 6.05 3.84
C GLY A 99 -12.10 5.37 5.19
N ARG A 100 -12.12 4.03 5.20
CA ARG A 100 -12.63 3.28 6.34
C ARG A 100 -11.59 3.02 7.43
N ARG A 101 -10.69 2.05 7.25
CA ARG A 101 -9.77 1.64 8.31
C ARG A 101 -8.47 1.04 7.77
N HIS A 102 -7.33 1.52 8.27
CA HIS A 102 -6.02 1.01 7.89
C HIS A 102 -5.15 0.74 9.12
N THR A 103 -4.28 -0.26 9.05
CA THR A 103 -3.29 -0.55 10.08
C THR A 103 -1.89 -0.58 9.47
N VAL A 104 -0.93 0.07 10.11
CA VAL A 104 0.48 -0.07 9.79
C VAL A 104 1.21 -0.50 11.07
N ALA A 105 1.92 -1.62 10.99
CA ALA A 105 2.63 -2.21 12.11
C ALA A 105 4.07 -2.54 11.73
N ASP A 106 5.01 -2.30 12.65
CA ASP A 106 6.39 -2.82 12.57
C ASP A 106 7.07 -2.49 11.23
N THR A 107 6.82 -1.30 10.70
CA THR A 107 7.15 -0.90 9.33
C THR A 107 8.14 0.26 9.36
N VAL A 108 9.13 0.20 8.48
CA VAL A 108 10.10 1.27 8.28
C VAL A 108 9.62 2.15 7.11
N ILE A 109 9.54 3.46 7.34
CA ILE A 109 9.25 4.46 6.33
C ILE A 109 10.47 5.36 6.21
N ALA A 110 11.20 5.26 5.09
CA ALA A 110 12.46 5.97 4.93
C ALA A 110 12.46 6.95 3.76
N ASN A 111 13.15 8.07 3.91
CA ASN A 111 13.28 9.08 2.84
C ASN A 111 11.92 9.47 2.20
N GLN A 112 10.92 9.73 3.03
CA GLN A 112 9.60 10.22 2.60
C GLN A 112 9.39 11.63 3.10
N THR A 113 9.00 12.54 2.20
CA THR A 113 8.62 13.91 2.59
C THR A 113 7.40 13.92 3.53
N ARG A 114 6.52 12.94 3.37
CA ARG A 114 5.35 12.72 4.23
C ARG A 114 5.18 11.22 4.51
N PRO A 115 5.56 10.72 5.70
CA PRO A 115 5.52 9.29 5.97
C PRO A 115 4.12 8.67 5.79
N ILE A 116 3.11 9.27 6.43
CA ILE A 116 1.71 8.84 6.35
C ILE A 116 0.83 10.09 6.20
N ALA A 117 -0.04 10.08 5.19
CA ALA A 117 -1.07 11.09 4.94
C ALA A 117 -2.44 10.48 5.20
N ILE A 118 -3.25 11.10 6.07
CA ILE A 118 -4.55 10.56 6.51
C ILE A 118 -5.63 11.58 6.19
N GLN A 119 -6.65 11.18 5.43
CA GLN A 119 -7.80 12.02 5.12
C GLN A 119 -8.85 12.00 6.24
N ASN A 120 -9.65 13.06 6.33
CA ASN A 120 -10.69 13.21 7.36
C ASN A 120 -11.64 12.00 7.39
N GLY A 121 -11.93 11.51 8.59
CA GLY A 121 -12.83 10.38 8.82
C GLY A 121 -12.17 9.00 8.71
N THR A 122 -10.89 8.93 8.36
CA THR A 122 -10.16 7.66 8.20
C THR A 122 -9.60 7.19 9.53
N GLU A 123 -9.92 5.96 9.93
CA GLU A 123 -9.31 5.33 11.10
C GLU A 123 -7.97 4.70 10.74
N VAL A 124 -6.89 5.12 11.40
CA VAL A 124 -5.56 4.54 11.16
C VAL A 124 -4.91 4.15 12.48
N VAL A 125 -4.54 2.88 12.60
CA VAL A 125 -3.76 2.35 13.72
C VAL A 125 -2.30 2.26 13.30
N GLN A 126 -1.41 2.88 14.08
CA GLN A 126 0.03 2.86 13.85
C GLN A 126 0.73 2.22 15.05
N LYS A 127 1.57 1.22 14.82
CA LYS A 127 2.31 0.52 15.88
C LYS A 127 3.73 0.22 15.41
N GLY A 128 4.75 0.52 16.22
CA GLY A 128 6.13 0.15 15.88
C GLY A 128 6.64 0.74 14.56
N ILE A 129 6.21 1.96 14.20
CA ILE A 129 6.66 2.63 12.98
C ILE A 129 8.02 3.29 13.22
N ASP A 130 8.99 3.00 12.36
CA ASP A 130 10.30 3.68 12.30
C ASP A 130 10.30 4.65 11.12
N ASN A 131 10.28 5.95 11.40
CA ASN A 131 10.37 7.01 10.40
C ASN A 131 11.80 7.57 10.39
N ARG A 132 12.55 7.36 9.30
CA ARG A 132 13.99 7.71 9.23
C ARG A 132 14.45 8.31 7.91
#